data_AF-A0A3A9VUG7-F1
#
_entry.id   AF-A0A3A9VUG7-F1
#
_cell.length_a   1.000
_cell.length_b   1.000
_cell.length_c   1.000
_cell.angle_alpha   90.00
_cell.angle_beta   90.00
_cell.angle_gamma   90.00
#
_symmetry.space_group_name_H-M   'P 1'
#
loop_
_entity.id
_entity.type
_entity.pdbx_description
1 polymer ?
#
loop_
_entity_poly.entity_id
_entity_poly.type
_entity_poly.pdbx_seq_one_letter_code
_entity_poly.pdbx_strand_id
1 'polypeptide(L)'
;MVRRRCSTRPGTNAPSRCARSLAGSGSEEDLTGLGTASLSIVSEALGDCVAAGQATSTDLSRDAIALWLGLHGFAHQRAISVAFPWPEDTAERIITALAHLNDGTA
;
A
#
# COMPACT_ATOMS: atom_id res chain seq x y z
N MET A 1 27.01 -12.21 -12.31
CA MET A 1 28.11 -11.22 -12.52
C MET A 1 27.47 -9.88 -12.91
N VAL A 2 27.22 -8.98 -11.95
CA VAL A 2 26.47 -7.73 -12.18
C VAL A 2 27.41 -6.61 -12.61
N ARG A 3 27.26 -6.09 -13.82
CA ARG A 3 28.03 -4.93 -14.31
C ARG A 3 27.43 -3.63 -13.76
N ARG A 4 28.19 -2.92 -12.92
CA ARG A 4 27.89 -1.53 -12.52
C ARG A 4 28.26 -0.61 -13.68
N ARG A 5 27.34 0.24 -14.12
CA ARG A 5 27.64 1.33 -15.07
C ARG A 5 27.51 2.66 -14.31
N CYS A 6 28.63 3.17 -13.82
CA CYS A 6 28.72 4.54 -13.33
C CYS A 6 28.88 5.47 -14.54
N SER A 7 28.01 6.47 -14.68
CA SER A 7 28.25 7.58 -15.60
C SER A 7 28.82 8.75 -14.80
N THR A 8 30.05 9.15 -15.11
CA THR A 8 30.68 10.36 -14.58
C THR A 8 30.16 11.57 -15.35
N ARG A 9 29.56 12.55 -14.66
CA ARG A 9 29.36 13.89 -15.23
C ARG A 9 30.74 14.56 -15.35
N PRO A 10 31.16 15.07 -16.51
CA PRO A 10 32.43 15.79 -16.61
C PRO A 10 32.31 17.12 -15.83
N GLY A 11 33.25 17.37 -14.91
CA GLY A 11 33.50 18.72 -14.37
C GLY A 11 32.97 19.06 -12.97
N THR A 12 32.47 18.13 -12.16
CA THR A 12 32.03 18.44 -10.78
C THR A 12 32.77 17.62 -9.73
N ASN A 13 33.45 18.29 -8.78
CA ASN A 13 34.14 17.67 -7.63
C ASN A 13 33.19 17.20 -6.51
N ALA A 14 31.92 16.95 -6.81
CA ALA A 14 30.92 16.49 -5.84
C ALA A 14 30.89 14.95 -5.80
N PRO A 15 30.74 14.32 -4.61
CA PRO A 15 30.65 12.87 -4.51
C PRO A 15 29.46 12.37 -5.33
N SER A 16 29.73 11.44 -6.24
CA SER A 16 28.72 10.83 -7.10
C SER A 16 27.72 10.07 -6.22
N ARG A 17 26.53 10.62 -6.01
CA ARG A 17 25.44 9.84 -5.42
C ARG A 17 25.05 8.77 -6.44
N CYS A 18 25.47 7.53 -6.19
CA CYS A 18 24.87 6.37 -6.84
C CYS A 18 23.41 6.29 -6.37
N ALA A 19 22.50 6.93 -7.10
CA ALA A 19 21.08 6.66 -6.94
C ALA A 19 20.87 5.17 -7.26
N ARG A 20 20.47 4.39 -6.26
CA ARG A 20 20.04 3.01 -6.46
C ARG A 20 18.71 3.09 -7.21
N SER A 21 18.74 2.86 -8.53
CA SER A 21 17.50 2.59 -9.25
C SER A 21 16.94 1.28 -8.74
N LEU A 22 15.84 1.34 -8.00
CA LEU A 22 14.97 0.20 -7.70
C LEU A 22 13.89 0.10 -8.79
N ALA A 23 14.29 0.19 -10.07
CA ALA A 23 13.42 -0.37 -11.09
C ALA A 23 13.30 -1.87 -10.77
N GLY A 24 12.08 -2.31 -10.42
CA GLY A 24 11.80 -3.66 -9.96
C GLY A 24 12.23 -4.69 -11.01
N SER A 25 13.41 -5.26 -10.82
CA SER A 25 13.92 -6.40 -11.56
C SER A 25 13.50 -7.68 -10.82
N GLY A 26 12.18 -7.87 -10.67
CA GLY A 26 11.60 -9.12 -10.18
C GLY A 26 11.05 -9.93 -11.36
N SER A 27 10.94 -11.24 -11.21
CA SER A 27 10.12 -12.04 -12.12
C SER A 27 8.65 -11.61 -12.00
N GLU A 28 7.81 -11.91 -13.00
CA GLU A 28 6.37 -11.64 -12.91
C GLU A 28 5.73 -12.31 -11.69
N GLU A 29 6.26 -13.47 -11.29
CA GLU A 29 5.90 -14.18 -10.06
C GLU A 29 6.30 -13.41 -8.80
N ASP A 30 7.52 -12.85 -8.75
CA ASP A 30 7.93 -11.98 -7.64
C ASP A 30 7.04 -10.75 -7.54
N LEU A 31 6.69 -10.13 -8.68
CA LEU A 31 5.88 -8.92 -8.71
C LEU A 31 4.42 -9.17 -8.30
N THR A 32 3.89 -10.37 -8.56
CA THR A 32 2.54 -10.79 -8.14
C THR A 32 2.49 -11.33 -6.71
N GLY A 33 3.61 -11.83 -6.19
CA GLY A 33 3.77 -12.27 -4.80
C GLY A 33 3.98 -11.13 -3.79
N LEU A 34 4.33 -9.93 -4.25
CA LEU A 34 4.53 -8.77 -3.38
C LEU A 34 3.21 -8.34 -2.75
N GLY A 35 3.15 -8.42 -1.42
CA GLY A 35 1.98 -8.01 -0.65
C GLY A 35 0.89 -9.08 -0.51
N THR A 36 1.05 -10.27 -1.08
CA THR A 36 0.04 -11.35 -1.03
C THR A 36 -0.31 -11.76 0.40
N ALA A 37 0.67 -11.85 1.30
CA ALA A 37 0.41 -12.18 2.70
C ALA A 37 -0.45 -11.12 3.40
N SER A 38 -0.14 -9.83 3.18
CA SER A 38 -0.94 -8.73 3.73
C SER A 38 -2.33 -8.67 3.13
N LEU A 39 -2.45 -8.86 1.81
CA LEU A 39 -3.73 -8.91 1.13
C LEU A 39 -4.58 -10.08 1.63
N SER A 40 -3.99 -11.26 1.87
CA SER A 40 -4.70 -12.40 2.43
C SER A 40 -5.31 -12.10 3.79
N ILE A 41 -4.56 -11.45 4.69
CA ILE A 41 -5.05 -11.05 6.02
C ILE A 41 -6.21 -10.05 5.89
N VAL A 42 -6.09 -9.08 4.98
CA VAL A 42 -7.14 -8.08 4.72
C VAL A 42 -8.41 -8.75 4.16
N SER A 43 -8.26 -9.67 3.21
CA SER A 43 -9.37 -10.42 2.62
C SER A 43 -10.08 -11.29 3.65
N GLU A 44 -9.33 -11.97 4.53
CA GLU A 44 -9.88 -12.80 5.60
C GLU A 44 -10.68 -11.95 6.59
N ALA A 45 -10.08 -10.86 7.09
CA ALA A 45 -10.76 -9.94 8.01
C ALA A 45 -12.02 -9.30 7.40
N LEU A 46 -11.97 -8.91 6.12
CA LEU A 46 -13.14 -8.37 5.42
C LEU A 46 -14.24 -9.45 5.25
N GLY A 47 -13.85 -10.69 4.95
CA GLY A 47 -14.76 -11.83 4.89
C GLY A 47 -15.47 -12.07 6.23
N ASP A 48 -14.74 -12.00 7.34
CA ASP A 48 -15.30 -12.12 8.69
C ASP A 48 -16.30 -10.99 9.00
N CYS A 49 -16.01 -9.74 8.59
CA CYS A 49 -16.93 -8.62 8.74
C CYS A 49 -18.23 -8.84 7.93
N VAL A 50 -18.15 -9.35 6.71
CA VAL A 50 -19.33 -9.69 5.90
C VAL A 50 -20.12 -10.82 6.55
N ALA A 51 -19.45 -11.88 7.00
CA ALA A 51 -20.09 -13.01 7.69
C ALA A 51 -20.80 -12.58 8.98
N ALA A 52 -20.26 -11.60 9.70
CA ALA A 52 -20.87 -10.99 10.89
C ALA A 52 -21.95 -9.93 10.59
N GLY A 53 -22.26 -9.68 9.31
CA GLY A 53 -23.22 -8.65 8.90
C GLY A 53 -22.78 -7.22 9.20
N GLN A 54 -21.47 -6.99 9.36
CA GLN A 54 -20.86 -5.68 9.65
C GLN A 54 -20.38 -4.95 8.39
N ALA A 55 -20.27 -5.66 7.27
CA ALA A 55 -19.88 -5.11 5.98
C ALA A 55 -20.83 -5.59 4.87
N THR A 56 -20.97 -4.79 3.82
CA THR A 56 -21.91 -5.03 2.72
C THR A 56 -21.22 -5.41 1.40
N SER A 57 -19.92 -5.70 1.44
CA SER A 57 -19.15 -6.13 0.27
C SER A 57 -19.81 -7.33 -0.43
N THR A 58 -19.89 -7.27 -1.75
CA THR A 58 -20.37 -8.36 -2.62
C THR A 58 -19.27 -8.92 -3.52
N ASP A 59 -18.07 -8.33 -3.49
CA ASP A 59 -16.87 -8.76 -4.20
C ASP A 59 -15.64 -8.58 -3.29
N LEU A 60 -15.43 -9.57 -2.41
CA LEU A 60 -14.36 -9.55 -1.40
C LEU A 60 -12.98 -9.34 -2.02
N SER A 61 -12.73 -9.88 -3.21
CA SER A 61 -11.43 -9.75 -3.88
C SER A 61 -11.16 -8.30 -4.28
N ARG A 62 -12.11 -7.65 -4.94
CA ARG A 62 -11.97 -6.26 -5.37
C ARG A 62 -11.89 -5.31 -4.18
N ASP A 63 -12.75 -5.50 -3.19
CA ASP A 63 -12.82 -4.62 -2.03
C ASP A 63 -11.60 -4.78 -1.12
N ALA A 64 -11.08 -6.00 -0.94
CA ALA A 64 -9.83 -6.22 -0.20
C ALA A 64 -8.62 -5.57 -0.90
N ILE A 65 -8.53 -5.65 -2.23
CA ILE A 65 -7.49 -4.97 -3.00
C ILE A 65 -7.61 -3.45 -2.85
N ALA A 66 -8.82 -2.90 -2.95
CA ALA A 66 -9.08 -1.48 -2.79
C ALA A 66 -8.67 -0.99 -1.39
N LEU A 67 -9.10 -1.70 -0.35
CA LEU A 67 -8.75 -1.43 1.05
C LEU A 67 -7.24 -1.51 1.28
N TRP A 68 -6.58 -2.56 0.78
CA TRP A 68 -5.13 -2.72 0.89
C TRP A 68 -4.37 -1.56 0.22
N LEU A 69 -4.76 -1.17 -1.01
CA LEU A 69 -4.15 -0.03 -1.71
C LEU A 69 -4.39 1.29 -0.98
N GLY A 70 -5.60 1.52 -0.48
CA GLY A 70 -5.96 2.72 0.27
C GLY A 70 -5.14 2.88 1.55
N LEU A 71 -5.06 1.80 2.35
CA LEU A 71 -4.26 1.77 3.58
C LEU A 71 -2.76 1.91 3.29
N HIS A 72 -2.25 1.26 2.25
CA HIS A 72 -0.85 1.38 1.86
C HIS A 72 -0.49 2.81 1.45
N GLY A 73 -1.34 3.45 0.63
CA GLY A 73 -1.20 4.85 0.25
C GLY A 73 -1.23 5.78 1.46
N PHE A 74 -2.18 5.58 2.36
CA PHE A 74 -2.29 6.37 3.60
C PHE A 74 -1.05 6.24 4.49
N ALA A 75 -0.58 5.00 4.73
CA ALA A 75 0.62 4.75 5.54
C ALA A 75 1.86 5.40 4.92
N HIS A 76 2.03 5.30 3.60
CA HIS A 76 3.13 5.94 2.89
C HIS A 76 3.08 7.47 3.01
N GLN A 77 1.91 8.08 2.81
CA GLN A 77 1.75 9.53 2.95
C GLN A 77 2.04 10.00 4.38
N ARG A 78 1.59 9.28 5.41
CA ARG A 78 1.93 9.58 6.81
C ARG A 78 3.43 9.52 7.08
N ALA A 79 4.15 8.58 6.46
CA ALA A 79 5.58 8.43 6.66
C ALA A 79 6.39 9.58 6.06
N ILE A 80 5.95 10.17 4.94
CA ILE A 80 6.68 11.23 4.23
C ILE A 80 6.20 12.65 4.58
N SER A 81 4.99 12.80 5.10
CA SER A 81 4.35 14.10 5.40
C SER A 81 4.11 14.25 6.90
N VAL A 82 5.18 14.09 7.70
CA VAL A 82 5.11 14.00 9.17
C VAL A 82 4.59 15.26 9.87
N ALA A 83 4.74 16.44 9.25
CA ALA A 83 4.29 17.72 9.79
C ALA A 83 2.90 18.13 9.27
N PHE A 84 2.31 17.36 8.36
CA PHE A 84 0.99 17.66 7.84
C PHE A 84 -0.06 17.44 8.93
N PRO A 85 -1.03 18.35 9.12
CA PRO A 85 -2.05 18.23 10.16
C PRO A 85 -3.16 17.26 9.72
N TRP A 86 -2.85 15.96 9.73
CA TRP A 86 -3.80 14.90 9.41
C TRP A 86 -4.97 14.89 10.42
N PRO A 87 -6.23 14.85 9.97
CA PRO A 87 -7.36 14.56 10.85
C PRO A 87 -7.19 13.20 11.53
N GLU A 88 -7.50 13.10 12.82
CA GLU A 88 -7.32 11.88 13.62
C GLU A 88 -8.17 10.70 13.10
N ASP A 89 -9.33 10.99 12.51
CA ASP A 89 -10.31 10.02 12.00
C ASP A 89 -10.04 9.59 10.54
N THR A 90 -8.95 10.05 9.91
CA THR A 90 -8.69 9.77 8.49
C THR A 90 -8.58 8.27 8.20
N ALA A 91 -7.93 7.52 9.09
CA ALA A 91 -7.78 6.08 8.94
C ALA A 91 -9.15 5.37 8.98
N GLU A 92 -9.97 5.73 9.97
CA GLU A 92 -11.31 5.18 10.14
C GLU A 92 -12.16 5.44 8.90
N ARG A 93 -12.19 6.70 8.42
CA ARG A 93 -12.93 7.08 7.21
C ARG A 93 -12.54 6.26 5.97
N ILE A 94 -11.24 6.00 5.79
CA ILE A 94 -10.74 5.18 4.68
C ILE A 94 -11.20 3.73 4.85
N ILE A 95 -11.07 3.18 6.06
CA ILE A 95 -11.45 1.79 6.36
C ILE A 95 -12.96 1.61 6.17
N THR A 96 -13.79 2.41 6.81
CA THR A 96 -15.26 2.35 6.72
C THR A 96 -15.72 2.38 5.26
N ALA A 97 -15.20 3.33 4.47
CA ALA A 97 -15.61 3.50 3.08
C ALA A 97 -15.13 2.37 2.17
N LEU A 98 -13.88 1.92 2.30
CA LEU A 98 -13.30 0.92 1.38
C LEU A 98 -13.63 -0.53 1.78
N ALA A 99 -13.94 -0.78 3.06
CA ALA A 99 -14.42 -2.08 3.54
C ALA A 99 -15.96 -2.20 3.47
N HIS A 100 -16.67 -1.13 3.06
CA HIS A 100 -18.13 -1.05 3.05
C HIS A 100 -18.75 -1.43 4.40
N LEU A 101 -18.14 -0.93 5.49
CA LEU A 101 -18.65 -1.17 6.84
C LEU A 101 -19.98 -0.44 7.04
N ASN A 102 -20.85 -1.04 7.84
CA ASN A 102 -22.09 -0.41 8.25
C ASN A 102 -21.79 0.71 9.27
N ASP A 103 -22.50 1.83 9.15
CA ASP A 103 -22.40 2.98 10.07
C ASP A 103 -23.08 2.69 11.42
N GLY A 104 -22.84 1.54 12.07
CA GLY A 104 -23.23 1.23 13.46
C GLY A 104 -24.67 1.56 13.90
N THR A 105 -25.62 1.70 12.99
CA THR A 105 -27.02 2.12 13.24
C THR A 105 -28.01 0.97 13.02
N ALA A 106 -27.56 -0.27 13.28
CA ALA A 106 -28.40 -1.46 13.31
C ALA A 106 -28.87 -1.78 14.73
#